data_AF-A0A2V7ZSP7-F1
#
_entry.id   AF-A0A2V7ZSP7-F1
#
_cell.length_a   1.000
_cell.length_b   1.000
_cell.length_c   1.000
_cell.angle_alpha   90.00
_cell.angle_beta   90.00
_cell.angle_gamma   90.00
#
_symmetry.space_group_name_H-M   'P 1'
#
loop_
_entity.id
_entity.type
_entity.pdbx_description
1 polymer ?
#
loop_
_entity_poly.entity_id
_entity_poly.type
_entity_poly.pdbx_seq_one_letter_code
_entity_poly.pdbx_strand_id
1 'polypeptide(L)'
;DAIADWPILNALLNASSGATWVSVHHGGGVGIGYSLHAGMVIVADGTTDADEKLERVLTCDPGIGVIRHADAGYPEAIATAERQGLRIPLREDGEC
;
A
#
# COMPACT_ATOMS: atom_id res chain seq x y z
N ASP A 1 -10.76 1.64 12.80
CA ASP A 1 -9.72 0.76 13.40
C ASP A 1 -9.72 -0.65 12.80
N ALA A 2 -10.80 -1.43 12.96
CA ALA A 2 -10.84 -2.85 12.59
C ALA A 2 -11.04 -3.17 11.09
N ILE A 3 -11.01 -2.18 10.20
CA ILE A 3 -11.15 -2.40 8.75
C ILE A 3 -9.90 -3.10 8.24
N ALA A 4 -10.06 -4.31 7.72
CA ALA A 4 -8.96 -5.16 7.24
C ALA A 4 -8.80 -5.18 5.71
N ASP A 5 -9.56 -4.36 4.97
CA ASP A 5 -9.44 -4.29 3.51
C ASP A 5 -8.04 -3.78 3.09
N TRP A 6 -7.49 -2.82 3.82
CA TRP A 6 -6.20 -2.18 3.54
C TRP A 6 -5.01 -3.15 3.41
N PRO A 7 -4.72 -4.05 4.38
CA PRO A 7 -3.64 -5.02 4.21
C PRO A 7 -3.91 -6.03 3.09
N ILE A 8 -5.17 -6.38 2.81
CA ILE A 8 -5.51 -7.26 1.67
C ILE A 8 -5.24 -6.55 0.34
N LEU A 9 -5.65 -5.29 0.21
CA LEU A 9 -5.36 -4.46 -0.95
C LEU A 9 -3.86 -4.21 -1.11
N ASN A 10 -3.10 -4.04 -0.03
CA ASN A 10 -1.65 -3.91 -0.08
C ASN A 10 -1.00 -5.16 -0.69
N ALA A 11 -1.40 -6.36 -0.25
CA ALA A 11 -0.91 -7.61 -0.83
C ALA A 11 -1.25 -7.74 -2.32
N LEU A 12 -2.52 -7.50 -2.70
CA LEU A 12 -2.96 -7.58 -4.09
C LEU A 12 -2.26 -6.56 -4.98
N LEU A 13 -2.07 -5.34 -4.49
CA LEU A 13 -1.38 -4.26 -5.21
C LEU A 13 0.10 -4.58 -5.38
N ASN A 14 0.79 -5.07 -4.35
CA ASN A 14 2.19 -5.46 -4.44
C ASN A 14 2.41 -6.65 -5.38
N ALA A 15 1.51 -7.64 -5.35
CA ALA A 15 1.55 -8.77 -6.28
C ALA A 15 1.36 -8.29 -7.73
N SER A 16 0.43 -7.37 -7.96
CA SER A 16 0.17 -6.79 -9.28
C SER A 16 1.28 -5.84 -9.75
N SER A 17 2.00 -5.22 -8.81
CA SER A 17 3.09 -4.26 -9.10
C SER A 17 4.42 -4.94 -9.43
N GLY A 18 4.55 -6.25 -9.15
CA GLY A 18 5.72 -7.04 -9.51
C GLY A 18 6.68 -7.38 -8.38
N ALA A 19 6.20 -7.39 -7.12
CA ALA A 19 7.00 -7.88 -6.00
C ALA A 19 7.46 -9.33 -6.27
N THR A 20 8.67 -9.67 -5.85
CA THR A 20 9.23 -11.02 -6.02
C THR A 20 8.47 -12.05 -5.18
N TRP A 21 8.07 -11.67 -3.96
CA TRP A 21 7.05 -12.42 -3.22
C TRP A 21 6.22 -11.49 -2.33
N VAL A 22 5.00 -11.95 -2.06
CA VAL A 22 4.02 -11.28 -1.20
C VAL A 22 3.50 -12.30 -0.19
N SER A 23 3.22 -11.84 1.02
CA SER A 23 2.62 -12.64 2.08
C SER A 23 1.41 -11.95 2.69
N VAL A 24 0.44 -12.76 3.12
CA VAL A 24 -0.71 -12.31 3.93
C VAL A 24 -0.74 -13.17 5.18
N HIS A 25 -0.59 -12.54 6.33
CA HIS A 25 -0.50 -13.21 7.61
C HIS A 25 -1.64 -12.79 8.54
N HIS A 26 -1.99 -13.70 9.44
CA HIS A 26 -2.99 -13.49 10.48
C HIS A 26 -2.33 -13.59 11.86
N GLY A 27 -2.66 -12.66 12.76
CA GLY A 27 -2.32 -12.70 14.17
C GLY A 27 -0.85 -12.44 14.54
N GLY A 28 -0.02 -12.00 13.58
CA GLY A 28 1.35 -11.59 13.90
C GLY A 28 1.37 -10.45 14.94
N GLY A 29 2.28 -10.57 15.92
CA GLY A 29 2.43 -9.63 17.03
C GLY A 29 1.40 -9.82 18.16
N VAL A 30 0.11 -9.83 17.83
CA VAL A 30 -1.00 -9.72 18.81
C VAL A 30 -1.86 -10.97 18.98
N GLY A 31 -1.54 -12.05 18.27
CA GLY A 31 -2.22 -13.35 18.37
C GLY A 31 -3.43 -13.52 17.45
N ILE A 32 -3.90 -14.77 17.39
CA ILE A 32 -5.00 -15.21 16.54
C ILE A 32 -6.25 -14.36 16.81
N GLY A 33 -6.82 -13.76 15.76
CA GLY A 33 -8.06 -13.01 15.76
C GLY A 33 -7.89 -11.49 15.82
N TYR A 34 -6.67 -10.99 16.04
CA TYR A 34 -6.44 -9.58 16.39
C TYR A 34 -5.68 -8.76 15.34
N SER A 35 -5.09 -9.38 14.32
CA SER A 35 -4.43 -8.64 13.24
C SER A 35 -4.50 -9.37 11.90
N LEU A 36 -4.64 -8.59 10.83
CA LEU A 36 -4.37 -8.99 9.46
C LEU A 36 -3.34 -8.02 8.91
N HIS A 37 -2.29 -8.55 8.27
CA HIS A 37 -1.22 -7.74 7.69
C HIS A 37 -0.62 -8.44 6.48
N ALA A 38 0.05 -7.63 5.66
CA ALA A 38 0.74 -8.08 4.47
C ALA A 38 2.21 -7.71 4.53
N GLY A 39 3.04 -8.51 3.85
CA GLY A 39 4.44 -8.21 3.60
C GLY A 39 4.74 -8.35 2.12
N MET A 40 5.73 -7.60 1.64
CA MET A 40 6.24 -7.72 0.28
C MET A 40 7.77 -7.71 0.31
N VAL A 41 8.37 -8.39 -0.65
CA VAL A 41 9.79 -8.26 -0.96
C VAL A 41 9.97 -8.20 -2.46
N ILE A 42 10.89 -7.34 -2.88
CA ILE A 42 11.33 -7.23 -4.26
C ILE A 42 12.86 -7.33 -4.33
N VAL A 43 13.36 -8.11 -5.28
CA VAL A 43 14.79 -8.33 -5.53
C VAL A 43 15.29 -7.34 -6.58
N ALA A 44 16.35 -6.61 -6.25
CA ALA A 44 17.10 -5.79 -7.20
C ALA A 44 18.28 -6.61 -7.75
N ASP A 45 18.07 -7.32 -8.84
CA ASP A 45 19.08 -8.20 -9.46
C ASP A 45 19.92 -7.52 -10.56
N GLY A 46 19.67 -6.24 -10.84
CA GLY A 46 20.37 -5.44 -11.85
C GLY A 46 19.82 -5.59 -13.27
N THR A 47 18.70 -6.28 -13.47
CA THR A 47 18.02 -6.33 -14.76
C THR A 47 17.11 -5.12 -14.99
N THR A 48 16.92 -4.72 -16.25
CA THR A 48 15.98 -3.65 -16.62
C THR A 48 14.53 -3.97 -16.21
N ASP A 49 14.15 -5.24 -16.26
CA ASP A 49 12.85 -5.71 -15.77
C ASP A 49 12.68 -5.45 -14.26
N ALA A 50 13.75 -5.60 -13.48
CA ALA A 50 13.73 -5.31 -12.05
C ALA A 50 13.60 -3.80 -11.79
N ASP A 51 14.22 -2.94 -12.61
CA ASP A 51 14.09 -1.49 -12.49
C ASP A 51 12.63 -1.04 -12.58
N GLU A 52 11.89 -1.51 -13.60
CA GLU A 52 10.46 -1.18 -13.75
C GLU A 52 9.60 -1.68 -12.60
N LYS A 53 9.87 -2.90 -12.09
CA LYS A 53 9.13 -3.47 -10.97
C LYS A 53 9.44 -2.74 -9.67
N LEU A 54 10.70 -2.36 -9.45
CA LEU A 54 11.14 -1.58 -8.28
C LEU A 54 10.44 -0.24 -8.24
N GLU A 55 10.39 0.49 -9.35
CA GLU A 55 9.70 1.77 -9.43
C GLU A 55 8.22 1.64 -9.05
N ARG A 56 7.52 0.63 -9.60
CA ARG A 56 6.10 0.40 -9.31
C ARG A 56 5.86 -0.03 -7.86
N VAL A 57 6.52 -1.10 -7.41
CA VAL A 57 6.31 -1.68 -6.06
C VAL A 57 6.69 -0.69 -4.97
N LEU A 58 7.83 0.00 -5.10
CA LEU A 58 8.28 0.97 -4.09
C LEU A 58 7.52 2.30 -4.14
N THR A 59 6.70 2.53 -5.17
CA THR A 59 5.71 3.61 -5.18
C THR A 59 4.40 3.14 -4.55
N CYS A 60 3.91 1.97 -4.94
CA CYS A 60 2.61 1.43 -4.53
C CYS A 60 2.55 1.01 -3.06
N ASP A 61 3.59 0.35 -2.53
CA ASP A 61 3.62 -0.17 -1.16
C ASP A 61 3.52 0.95 -0.09
N PRO A 62 4.35 2.01 -0.12
CA PRO A 62 4.14 3.15 0.76
C PRO A 62 2.92 4.00 0.35
N GLY A 63 2.63 4.08 -0.95
CA GLY A 63 1.53 4.90 -1.48
C GLY A 63 0.17 4.49 -0.91
N ILE A 64 -0.11 3.18 -0.81
CA ILE A 64 -1.37 2.72 -0.20
C ILE A 64 -1.44 3.04 1.30
N GLY A 65 -0.30 3.09 1.98
CA GLY A 65 -0.23 3.57 3.37
C GLY A 65 -0.64 5.04 3.50
N VAL A 66 -0.17 5.91 2.59
CA VAL A 66 -0.59 7.31 2.54
C VAL A 66 -2.08 7.42 2.24
N ILE A 67 -2.57 6.71 1.21
CA ILE A 67 -3.98 6.72 0.81
C ILE A 67 -4.88 6.27 1.96
N ARG A 68 -4.53 5.18 2.66
CA ARG A 68 -5.27 4.70 3.85
C ARG A 68 -5.43 5.80 4.91
N HIS A 69 -4.35 6.49 5.25
CA HIS A 69 -4.40 7.52 6.29
C HIS A 69 -5.09 8.79 5.79
N ALA A 70 -4.96 9.12 4.51
CA ALA A 70 -5.72 10.21 3.92
C ALA A 70 -7.23 9.91 3.95
N ASP A 71 -7.65 8.69 3.62
CA ASP A 71 -9.04 8.22 3.71
C ASP A 71 -9.58 8.36 5.14
N ALA A 72 -8.78 7.99 6.15
CA ALA A 72 -9.10 8.20 7.55
C ALA A 72 -9.08 9.68 8.02
N GLY A 73 -8.80 10.63 7.13
CA GLY A 73 -8.90 12.07 7.39
C GLY A 73 -7.65 12.73 7.97
N TYR A 74 -6.48 12.07 7.96
CA TYR A 74 -5.25 12.64 8.52
C TYR A 74 -4.68 13.76 7.61
N PRO A 75 -4.55 15.02 8.10
CA PRO A 75 -4.11 16.14 7.28
C PRO A 75 -2.72 15.95 6.65
N GLU A 76 -1.79 15.35 7.39
CA GLU A 76 -0.43 15.09 6.91
C GLU A 76 -0.40 14.08 5.75
N ALA A 77 -1.29 13.09 5.79
CA ALA A 77 -1.42 12.09 4.73
C ALA A 77 -2.07 12.70 3.48
N ILE A 78 -3.09 13.56 3.66
CA ILE A 78 -3.70 14.32 2.55
C ILE A 78 -2.66 15.21 1.88
N ALA A 79 -1.94 16.01 2.66
CA ALA A 79 -0.89 16.88 2.14
C ALA A 79 0.25 16.08 1.47
N THR A 80 0.52 14.87 1.94
CA THR A 80 1.50 13.96 1.30
C THR A 80 0.97 13.40 -0.01
N ALA A 81 -0.31 13.01 -0.07
CA ALA A 81 -0.95 12.56 -1.30
C ALA A 81 -0.92 13.66 -2.38
N GLU A 82 -1.26 14.89 -2.03
CA GLU A 82 -1.20 16.05 -2.94
C GLU A 82 0.24 16.32 -3.41
N ARG A 83 1.21 16.37 -2.48
CA ARG A 83 2.62 16.63 -2.80
C ARG A 83 3.24 15.57 -3.72
N GLN A 84 2.82 14.32 -3.59
CA GLN A 84 3.32 13.19 -4.36
C GLN A 84 2.45 12.85 -5.58
N GLY A 85 1.36 13.59 -5.82
CA GLY A 85 0.44 13.33 -6.94
C GLY A 85 -0.30 11.99 -6.82
N LEU A 86 -0.55 11.51 -5.60
CA LEU A 86 -1.31 10.27 -5.39
C LEU A 86 -2.80 10.50 -5.66
N ARG A 87 -3.37 9.61 -6.47
CA ARG A 87 -4.77 9.68 -6.86
C ARG A 87 -5.68 9.14 -5.76
N ILE A 88 -6.62 9.96 -5.27
CA ILE A 88 -7.65 9.56 -4.31
C ILE A 88 -9.02 9.86 -4.93
N PRO A 89 -9.66 8.88 -5.61
CA PRO A 89 -10.86 9.14 -6.41
C PRO A 89 -11.99 9.85 -5.64
N LEU A 90 -12.23 9.48 -4.38
CA LEU A 90 -13.27 10.09 -3.54
C LEU A 90 -13.05 11.59 -3.25
N ARG A 91 -11.87 12.13 -3.56
CA ARG A 91 -11.54 13.56 -3.38
C ARG A 91 -11.41 14.31 -4.70
N GLU A 92 -11.51 13.64 -5.84
CA GLU A 92 -11.40 14.29 -7.15
C GLU A 92 -12.70 14.99 -7.57
N ASP A 93 -13.85 14.50 -7.12
CA ASP A 93 -15.17 14.93 -7.61
C ASP A 93 -15.86 16.02 -6.77
N GLY A 94 -15.19 16.61 -5.77
CA GLY A 94 -15.70 17.77 -5.02
C GLY A 94 -16.95 17.53 -4.15
N GLU A 95 -17.44 16.29 -4.06
CA GLU A 95 -18.56 15.89 -3.20
C GLU A 95 -18.07 15.07 -1.99
N CYS A 96 -17.71 15.75 -0.91
CA CYS A 96 -17.85 15.27 0.47
C CYS A 96 -17.77 16.46 1.45
#